data_AF-A0A095X2M1-F1
#
_entry.id   AF-A0A095X2M1-F1
#
_cell.length_a   1.000
_cell.length_b   1.000
_cell.length_c   1.000
_cell.angle_alpha   90.00
_cell.angle_beta   90.00
_cell.angle_gamma   90.00
#
_symmetry.space_group_name_H-M   'P 1'
#
loop_
_entity.id
_entity.type
_entity.pdbx_description
1 polymer ?
#
loop_
_entity_poly.entity_id
_entity_poly.type
_entity_poly.pdbx_seq_one_letter_code
_entity_poly.pdbx_strand_id
1 'polypeptide(L)'
;MRDKGLIKQQRDYSCGLAALATVLTHYFLTPTSEEALLEALASNGEREARWIEEGVSLAALARLARDRGFAAAGVAVAPGALDRLGVPAIAYLELGEDAHFTVLRGVAAEAVELADPSWGNTRMVRATFEAAFLREDGRGRLLVLAGTPGKPVAADYFGLRRPLPLLRPPR
;
A
#
# COMPACT_ATOMS: atom_id res chain seq x y z
N MET A 1 6.15 10.33 16.62
CA MET A 1 6.22 11.20 15.41
C MET A 1 5.21 10.68 14.41
N ARG A 2 4.30 11.54 13.96
CA ARG A 2 3.17 11.23 13.08
C ARG A 2 3.61 10.60 11.75
N ASP A 3 4.72 11.03 11.19
CA ASP A 3 5.19 10.62 9.86
C ASP A 3 6.39 9.66 9.89
N LYS A 4 6.65 9.02 11.04
CA LYS A 4 7.80 8.10 11.18
C LYS A 4 7.61 6.88 10.26
N GLY A 5 8.63 6.58 9.45
CA GLY A 5 8.62 5.39 8.58
C GLY A 5 7.58 5.47 7.46
N LEU A 6 7.26 6.68 7.01
CA LEU A 6 6.29 6.99 5.97
C LEU A 6 6.92 8.01 5.01
N ILE A 7 6.71 7.80 3.72
CA ILE A 7 6.99 8.78 2.68
C ILE A 7 5.71 9.56 2.41
N LYS A 8 5.75 10.88 2.64
CA LYS A 8 4.63 11.79 2.38
C LYS A 8 4.49 12.03 0.88
N GLN A 9 3.25 12.10 0.41
CA GLN A 9 3.00 12.55 -0.96
C GLN A 9 3.24 14.05 -1.10
N GLN A 10 3.69 14.47 -2.28
CA GLN A 10 3.90 15.88 -2.63
C GLN A 10 2.91 16.38 -3.69
N ARG A 11 2.06 15.51 -4.23
CA ARG A 11 0.99 15.83 -5.19
C ARG A 11 -0.31 15.17 -4.73
N ASP A 12 -1.45 15.70 -5.15
CA ASP A 12 -2.75 15.17 -4.72
C ASP A 12 -3.04 13.78 -5.34
N TYR A 13 -2.55 13.55 -6.56
CA TYR A 13 -2.73 12.30 -7.32
C TYR A 13 -1.70 11.20 -7.02
N SER A 14 -0.67 11.48 -6.22
CA SER A 14 0.49 10.59 -6.04
C SER A 14 0.44 9.75 -4.76
N CYS A 15 -0.69 9.72 -4.04
CA CYS A 15 -0.89 8.92 -2.83
C CYS A 15 -0.48 7.45 -3.03
N GLY A 16 -0.83 6.85 -4.16
CA GLY A 16 -0.42 5.48 -4.52
C GLY A 16 1.09 5.30 -4.66
N LEU A 17 1.77 6.27 -5.28
CA LEU A 17 3.24 6.25 -5.45
C LEU A 17 3.94 6.40 -4.11
N ALA A 18 3.49 7.33 -3.27
CA ALA A 18 4.05 7.53 -1.94
C ALA A 18 3.80 6.32 -1.01
N ALA A 19 2.64 5.67 -1.10
CA ALA A 19 2.35 4.42 -0.40
C ALA A 19 3.29 3.29 -0.86
N LEU A 20 3.51 3.16 -2.18
CA LEU A 20 4.44 2.18 -2.73
C LEU A 20 5.88 2.46 -2.29
N ALA A 21 6.34 3.71 -2.41
CA ALA A 21 7.65 4.15 -1.94
C ALA A 21 7.86 3.82 -0.46
N THR A 22 6.83 4.03 0.37
CA THR A 22 6.83 3.73 1.80
C THR A 22 7.06 2.24 2.05
N VAL A 23 6.31 1.36 1.37
CA VAL A 23 6.46 -0.10 1.51
C VAL A 23 7.85 -0.54 1.02
N LEU A 24 8.29 -0.07 -0.15
CA LEU A 24 9.60 -0.44 -0.70
C LEU A 24 10.75 -0.01 0.22
N THR A 25 10.72 1.24 0.71
CA THR A 25 11.78 1.81 1.53
C THR A 25 11.81 1.21 2.92
N HIS A 26 10.67 1.12 3.60
CA HIS A 26 10.63 0.80 5.02
C HIS A 26 10.33 -0.66 5.34
N TYR A 27 9.60 -1.37 4.47
CA TYR A 27 9.33 -2.80 4.68
C TYR A 27 10.37 -3.66 3.95
N PHE A 28 10.66 -3.35 2.68
CA PHE A 28 11.62 -4.09 1.86
C PHE A 28 13.04 -3.53 1.87
N LEU A 29 13.32 -2.52 2.71
CA LEU A 29 14.64 -1.92 2.88
C LEU A 29 15.31 -1.52 1.54
N THR A 30 14.49 -1.06 0.60
CA THR A 30 14.91 -0.70 -0.76
C THR A 30 14.60 0.79 -0.96
N PRO A 31 15.57 1.69 -0.72
CA PRO A 31 15.37 3.13 -0.79
C PRO A 31 14.72 3.54 -2.11
N THR A 32 13.50 4.07 -2.02
CA THR A 32 12.67 4.46 -3.17
C THR A 32 11.93 5.74 -2.80
N SER A 33 12.02 6.77 -3.63
CA SER A 33 11.25 8.02 -3.45
C SER A 33 9.97 8.00 -4.28
N GLU A 34 9.02 8.86 -3.89
CA GLU A 34 7.84 9.19 -4.70
C GLU A 34 8.25 9.70 -6.08
N GLU A 35 9.21 10.63 -6.16
CA GLU A 35 9.70 11.23 -7.40
C GLU A 35 10.25 10.17 -8.36
N ALA A 36 11.08 9.24 -7.87
CA ALA A 36 11.64 8.18 -8.70
C ALA A 36 10.57 7.21 -9.24
N LEU A 37 9.43 7.06 -8.55
CA LEU A 37 8.29 6.30 -9.06
C LEU A 37 7.47 7.11 -10.06
N LEU A 38 7.35 8.42 -9.85
CA LEU A 38 6.68 9.34 -10.77
C LEU A 38 7.41 9.42 -12.12
N GLU A 39 8.73 9.61 -12.11
CA GLU A 39 9.57 9.61 -13.31
C GLU A 39 9.48 8.29 -14.08
N ALA A 40 9.48 7.15 -13.36
CA ALA A 40 9.31 5.83 -13.95
C ALA A 40 7.91 5.62 -14.55
N LEU A 41 6.88 6.20 -13.93
CA LEU A 41 5.51 6.17 -14.44
C LEU A 41 5.41 7.00 -15.74
N ALA A 42 5.95 8.21 -15.74
CA ALA A 42 5.95 9.11 -16.90
C ALA A 42 6.71 8.54 -18.10
N SER A 43 7.84 7.86 -17.83
CA SER A 43 8.66 7.21 -18.87
C SER A 43 7.98 6.01 -19.54
N ASN A 44 6.88 5.50 -18.99
CA ASN A 44 6.17 4.33 -19.51
C ASN A 44 5.25 4.65 -20.70
N GLY A 45 5.10 5.93 -21.07
CA GLY A 45 4.15 6.33 -22.11
C GLY A 45 2.69 6.28 -21.67
N GLU A 46 2.42 6.09 -20.36
CA GLU A 46 1.12 6.41 -19.80
C GLU A 46 0.87 7.90 -19.95
N ARG A 47 -0.31 8.27 -20.46
CA ARG A 47 -0.67 9.67 -20.67
C ARG A 47 -0.66 10.38 -19.32
N GLU A 48 0.26 11.31 -19.14
CA GLU A 48 0.44 12.10 -17.92
C GLU A 48 -0.88 12.67 -17.40
N ALA A 49 -1.65 13.31 -18.30
CA ALA A 49 -2.96 13.87 -17.99
C ALA A 49 -3.90 12.85 -17.30
N ARG A 50 -3.82 11.57 -17.65
CA ARG A 50 -4.71 10.54 -17.11
C ARG A 50 -4.47 10.32 -15.62
N TRP A 51 -3.24 10.08 -15.19
CA TRP A 51 -2.98 9.82 -13.77
C TRP A 51 -2.91 11.09 -12.93
N ILE A 52 -2.81 12.28 -13.55
CA ILE A 52 -3.06 13.56 -12.86
C ILE A 52 -4.55 13.72 -12.53
N GLU A 53 -5.44 13.34 -13.45
CA GLU A 53 -6.89 13.49 -13.29
C GLU A 53 -7.52 12.34 -12.49
N GLU A 54 -7.15 11.10 -12.80
CA GLU A 54 -7.76 9.87 -12.23
C GLU A 54 -6.97 9.30 -11.04
N GLY A 55 -5.76 9.81 -10.79
CA GLY A 55 -4.80 9.18 -9.87
C GLY A 55 -4.10 7.94 -10.46
N VAL A 56 -3.13 7.41 -9.70
CA VAL A 56 -2.32 6.25 -10.14
C VAL A 56 -3.05 4.93 -9.87
N SER A 57 -3.28 4.13 -10.90
CA SER A 57 -3.99 2.84 -10.77
C SER A 57 -3.20 1.76 -10.02
N LEU A 58 -3.90 0.80 -9.38
CA LEU A 58 -3.30 -0.41 -8.79
C LEU A 58 -2.44 -1.20 -9.80
N ALA A 59 -2.84 -1.23 -11.07
CA ALA A 59 -2.11 -1.92 -12.12
C ALA A 59 -0.77 -1.24 -12.41
N ALA A 60 -0.75 0.10 -12.46
CA ALA A 60 0.47 0.89 -12.60
C ALA A 60 1.41 0.70 -11.40
N LEU A 61 0.87 0.73 -10.17
CA LEU A 61 1.65 0.46 -8.95
C LEU A 61 2.25 -0.96 -8.95
N ALA A 62 1.45 -1.96 -9.34
CA ALA A 62 1.93 -3.34 -9.43
C ALA A 62 3.07 -3.48 -10.46
N ARG A 63 2.96 -2.79 -11.61
CA ARG A 63 4.03 -2.77 -12.61
C ARG A 63 5.29 -2.11 -12.08
N LEU A 64 5.19 -0.92 -11.48
CA LEU A 64 6.33 -0.20 -10.92
C LEU A 64 7.10 -1.03 -9.85
N ALA A 65 6.37 -1.84 -9.08
CA ALA A 65 6.96 -2.78 -8.14
C ALA A 65 7.66 -3.96 -8.86
N ARG A 66 7.05 -4.52 -9.91
CA ARG A 66 7.64 -5.61 -10.72
C ARG A 66 8.89 -5.18 -11.46
N ASP A 67 8.91 -3.97 -12.02
CA ASP A 67 10.08 -3.39 -12.69
C ASP A 67 11.28 -3.25 -11.73
N ARG A 68 11.02 -3.25 -10.41
CA ARG A 68 12.02 -3.22 -9.33
C ARG A 68 12.33 -4.59 -8.73
N GLY A 69 11.87 -5.68 -9.35
CA GLY A 69 12.17 -7.06 -8.95
C GLY A 69 11.28 -7.64 -7.85
N PHE A 70 10.15 -7.00 -7.56
CA PHE A 70 9.16 -7.50 -6.59
C PHE A 70 8.04 -8.25 -7.30
N ALA A 71 7.54 -9.33 -6.68
CA ALA A 71 6.24 -9.85 -7.07
C ALA A 71 5.17 -8.90 -6.52
N ALA A 72 4.25 -8.44 -7.37
CA ALA A 72 3.15 -7.57 -6.94
C ALA A 72 1.86 -7.98 -7.65
N ALA A 73 0.74 -7.95 -6.94
CA ALA A 73 -0.56 -8.27 -7.51
C ALA A 73 -1.68 -7.48 -6.83
N GLY A 74 -2.56 -6.88 -7.65
CA GLY A 74 -3.83 -6.36 -7.19
C GLY A 74 -4.79 -7.52 -6.94
N VAL A 75 -5.39 -7.57 -5.75
CA VAL A 75 -6.32 -8.62 -5.35
C VAL A 75 -7.60 -8.01 -4.82
N ALA A 76 -8.74 -8.57 -5.23
CA ALA A 76 -10.01 -8.31 -4.58
C ALA A 76 -10.12 -9.26 -3.38
N VAL A 77 -10.50 -8.77 -2.20
CA VAL A 77 -10.56 -9.58 -0.97
C VAL A 77 -11.88 -9.37 -0.22
N ALA A 78 -12.41 -10.46 0.35
CA ALA A 78 -13.54 -10.37 1.27
C ALA A 78 -13.11 -9.67 2.57
N PRO A 79 -14.04 -9.05 3.33
CA PRO A 79 -13.72 -8.33 4.56
C PRO A 79 -12.93 -9.18 5.58
N GLY A 80 -13.32 -10.45 5.76
CA GLY A 80 -12.63 -11.37 6.67
C GLY A 80 -11.21 -11.78 6.26
N ALA A 81 -10.76 -11.42 5.05
CA ALA A 81 -9.37 -11.61 4.67
C ALA A 81 -8.42 -10.63 5.40
N LEU A 82 -8.94 -9.48 5.86
CA LEU A 82 -8.17 -8.48 6.63
C LEU A 82 -7.61 -9.09 7.93
N ASP A 83 -8.35 -10.01 8.55
CA ASP A 83 -7.93 -10.70 9.78
C ASP A 83 -6.73 -11.64 9.57
N ARG A 84 -6.48 -12.04 8.31
CA ARG A 84 -5.37 -12.91 7.92
C ARG A 84 -4.18 -12.13 7.38
N LEU A 85 -4.27 -10.81 7.29
CA LEU A 85 -3.22 -9.98 6.73
C LEU A 85 -2.04 -9.90 7.69
N GLY A 86 -1.01 -10.71 7.45
CA GLY A 86 0.21 -10.76 8.25
C GLY A 86 1.35 -9.88 7.75
N VAL A 87 1.18 -9.25 6.58
CA VAL A 87 2.17 -8.39 5.93
C VAL A 87 1.52 -7.09 5.47
N PRO A 88 2.27 -6.01 5.30
CA PRO A 88 1.74 -4.75 4.82
C PRO A 88 1.17 -4.87 3.41
N ALA A 89 0.06 -4.17 3.14
CA ALA A 89 -0.55 -4.08 1.82
C ALA A 89 -0.95 -2.64 1.53
N ILE A 90 -1.05 -2.25 0.27
CA ILE A 90 -1.61 -0.95 -0.10
C ILE A 90 -3.10 -1.15 -0.34
N ALA A 91 -3.93 -0.45 0.41
CA ALA A 91 -5.38 -0.47 0.26
C ALA A 91 -5.83 0.67 -0.64
N TYR A 92 -6.76 0.35 -1.54
CA TYR A 92 -7.55 1.34 -2.26
C TYR A 92 -8.83 1.62 -1.47
N LEU A 93 -9.12 2.90 -1.25
CA LEU A 93 -10.29 3.41 -0.55
C LEU A 93 -11.06 4.38 -1.44
N GLU A 94 -12.37 4.42 -1.28
CA GLU A 94 -13.20 5.50 -1.81
C GLU A 94 -13.72 6.36 -0.66
N LEU A 95 -13.30 7.62 -0.65
CA LEU A 95 -13.65 8.59 0.37
C LEU A 95 -14.54 9.66 -0.29
N GLY A 96 -15.83 9.36 -0.37
CA GLY A 96 -16.74 10.17 -1.18
C GLY A 96 -16.52 9.90 -2.66
N GLU A 97 -16.22 10.92 -3.45
CA GLU A 97 -15.92 10.79 -4.89
C GLU A 97 -14.41 10.59 -5.17
N ASP A 98 -13.57 10.66 -4.13
CA ASP A 98 -12.12 10.60 -4.26
C ASP A 98 -11.57 9.18 -4.05
N ALA A 99 -10.80 8.73 -5.03
CA ALA A 99 -9.96 7.54 -4.92
C ALA A 99 -8.74 7.83 -4.04
N HIS A 100 -8.46 6.98 -3.05
CA HIS A 100 -7.35 7.15 -2.12
C HIS A 100 -6.55 5.87 -1.90
N PHE A 101 -5.23 6.01 -1.73
CA PHE A 101 -4.33 4.91 -1.41
C PHE A 101 -3.66 5.10 -0.06
N THR A 102 -3.64 4.04 0.73
CA THR A 102 -3.03 4.04 2.06
C THR A 102 -2.32 2.72 2.34
N VAL A 103 -1.29 2.72 3.18
CA VAL A 103 -0.61 1.48 3.58
C VAL A 103 -1.32 0.89 4.79
N LEU A 104 -1.91 -0.28 4.60
CA LEU A 104 -2.47 -1.10 5.67
C LEU A 104 -1.33 -1.82 6.41
N ARG A 105 -1.06 -1.41 7.65
CA ARG A 105 0.05 -1.92 8.48
C ARG A 105 -0.39 -2.88 9.57
N GLY A 106 -1.65 -2.83 9.97
CA GLY A 106 -2.19 -3.66 11.03
C GLY A 106 -3.71 -3.67 11.04
N VAL A 107 -4.27 -4.85 11.35
CA VAL A 107 -5.70 -5.03 11.56
C VAL A 107 -5.90 -5.63 12.96
N ALA A 108 -6.85 -5.05 13.68
CA ALA A 108 -7.35 -5.52 14.97
C ALA A 108 -8.88 -5.62 14.89
N ALA A 109 -9.51 -6.22 15.91
CA ALA A 109 -10.96 -6.43 15.95
C ALA A 109 -11.76 -5.14 15.66
N GLU A 110 -11.42 -4.04 16.34
CA GLU A 110 -12.18 -2.78 16.26
C GLU A 110 -11.46 -1.66 15.50
N ALA A 111 -10.22 -1.90 15.05
CA ALA A 111 -9.41 -0.83 14.48
C ALA A 111 -8.44 -1.32 13.41
N VAL A 112 -8.20 -0.42 12.47
CA VAL A 112 -7.24 -0.57 11.38
C VAL A 112 -6.14 0.46 11.55
N GLU A 113 -4.90 0.03 11.46
CA GLU A 113 -3.73 0.87 11.54
C GLU A 113 -3.21 1.14 10.14
N LEU A 114 -3.04 2.43 9.84
CA LEU A 114 -2.68 2.92 8.51
C LEU A 114 -1.39 3.74 8.58
N ALA A 115 -0.56 3.63 7.56
CA ALA A 115 0.50 4.60 7.27
C ALA A 115 0.09 5.34 5.99
N ASP A 116 -0.54 6.49 6.18
CA ASP A 116 -1.24 7.21 5.12
C ASP A 116 -0.38 8.34 4.54
N PRO A 117 -0.09 8.36 3.23
CA PRO A 117 0.73 9.40 2.62
C PRO A 117 0.22 10.83 2.83
N SER A 118 -1.11 11.03 2.91
CA SER A 118 -1.75 12.32 3.16
C SER A 118 -1.86 12.62 4.65
N TRP A 119 -2.27 11.65 5.47
CA TRP A 119 -2.66 11.90 6.86
C TRP A 119 -1.59 11.56 7.90
N GLY A 120 -0.55 10.82 7.52
CA GLY A 120 0.45 10.29 8.44
C GLY A 120 0.07 8.91 8.97
N ASN A 121 0.82 8.42 9.97
CA ASN A 121 0.43 7.21 10.69
C ASN A 121 -0.82 7.47 11.52
N THR A 122 -1.90 6.74 11.23
CA THR A 122 -3.20 6.89 11.90
C THR A 122 -3.78 5.53 12.31
N ARG A 123 -4.84 5.59 13.10
CA ARG A 123 -5.67 4.47 13.51
C ARG A 123 -7.12 4.83 13.23
N MET A 124 -7.79 4.02 12.43
CA MET A 124 -9.17 4.20 12.01
C MET A 124 -10.05 3.12 12.66
N VAL A 125 -11.30 3.45 12.98
CA VAL A 125 -12.29 2.44 13.40
C VAL A 125 -12.51 1.46 12.26
N ARG A 126 -12.54 0.16 12.55
CA ARG A 126 -12.63 -0.88 11.51
C ARG A 126 -13.87 -0.72 10.63
N ALA A 127 -15.04 -0.46 11.24
CA ALA A 127 -16.27 -0.25 10.49
C ALA A 127 -16.17 0.95 9.52
N THR A 128 -15.53 2.05 9.93
CA THR A 128 -15.28 3.21 9.07
C THR A 128 -14.33 2.87 7.92
N PHE A 129 -13.28 2.10 8.20
CA PHE A 129 -12.37 1.63 7.16
C PHE A 129 -13.09 0.72 6.16
N GLU A 130 -13.86 -0.27 6.63
CA GLU A 130 -14.60 -1.20 5.78
C GLU A 130 -15.61 -0.49 4.88
N ALA A 131 -16.29 0.55 5.39
CA ALA A 131 -17.19 1.37 4.59
C ALA A 131 -16.49 2.07 3.41
N ALA A 132 -15.26 2.53 3.60
CA ALA A 132 -14.45 3.14 2.52
C ALA A 132 -13.72 2.12 1.64
N PHE A 133 -13.46 0.92 2.18
CA PHE A 133 -12.66 -0.12 1.53
C PHE A 133 -13.47 -1.04 0.63
N LEU A 134 -14.70 -1.38 1.03
CA LEU A 134 -15.54 -2.33 0.31
C LEU A 134 -16.18 -1.65 -0.91
N ARG A 135 -16.11 -2.32 -2.05
CA ARG A 135 -16.78 -1.90 -3.28
C ARG A 135 -18.20 -2.46 -3.33
N GLU A 136 -18.95 -2.10 -4.38
CA GLU A 136 -20.32 -2.61 -4.61
C GLU A 136 -20.41 -4.14 -4.63
N ASP A 137 -19.32 -4.82 -5.01
CA ASP A 137 -19.21 -6.29 -5.01
C ASP A 137 -18.93 -6.90 -3.62
N GLY A 138 -18.93 -6.07 -2.56
CA GLY A 138 -18.65 -6.49 -1.19
C GLY A 138 -17.18 -6.88 -0.94
N ARG A 139 -16.27 -6.57 -1.86
CA ARG A 139 -14.84 -6.89 -1.76
C ARG A 139 -14.01 -5.63 -1.81
N GLY A 140 -12.99 -5.54 -0.97
CA GLY A 140 -12.00 -4.47 -1.06
C GLY A 140 -10.86 -4.80 -2.01
N ARG A 141 -10.08 -3.78 -2.38
CA ARG A 141 -8.95 -3.93 -3.31
C ARG A 141 -7.63 -3.66 -2.60
N LEU A 142 -6.72 -4.63 -2.65
CA LEU A 142 -5.38 -4.51 -2.08
C LEU A 142 -4.33 -4.70 -3.17
N LEU A 143 -3.22 -3.97 -3.08
CA LEU A 143 -1.96 -4.36 -3.69
C LEU A 143 -1.12 -5.10 -2.65
N VAL A 144 -0.79 -6.35 -2.96
CA VAL A 144 0.11 -7.16 -2.15
C VAL A 144 1.44 -7.28 -2.87
N LEU A 145 2.53 -7.10 -2.11
CA LEU A 145 3.90 -7.23 -2.60
C LEU A 145 4.59 -8.39 -1.88
N ALA A 146 5.42 -9.12 -2.62
CA ALA A 146 6.34 -10.11 -2.09
C ALA A 146 7.75 -9.82 -2.62
N GLY A 147 8.72 -9.86 -1.70
CA GLY A 147 10.13 -9.71 -2.03
C GLY A 147 10.68 -10.94 -2.73
N THR A 148 11.83 -10.76 -3.39
CA THR A 148 12.62 -11.88 -3.90
C THR A 148 13.07 -12.77 -2.73
N PRO A 149 13.05 -14.11 -2.86
CA PRO A 149 13.56 -15.01 -1.83
C PRO A 149 14.95 -14.59 -1.33
N GLY A 150 15.15 -14.52 -0.01
CA GLY A 150 16.42 -14.17 0.61
C GLY A 150 16.67 -12.68 0.83
N LYS A 151 15.80 -11.77 0.35
CA LYS A 151 15.91 -10.34 0.66
C LYS A 151 15.40 -10.07 2.08
N PRO A 152 16.16 -9.37 2.95
CA PRO A 152 15.69 -9.06 4.29
C PRO A 152 14.48 -8.12 4.22
N VAL A 153 13.48 -8.39 5.05
CA VAL A 153 12.40 -7.47 5.36
C VAL A 153 12.63 -6.90 6.75
N ALA A 154 12.16 -5.68 7.00
CA ALA A 154 12.15 -5.15 8.37
C ALA A 154 11.39 -6.14 9.29
N ALA A 155 11.72 -6.17 10.58
CA ALA A 155 11.02 -7.03 11.56
C ALA A 155 10.01 -6.26 12.42
N ASP A 156 10.11 -4.94 12.40
CA ASP A 156 9.43 -3.96 13.26
C ASP A 156 8.59 -2.96 12.45
N TYR A 157 8.20 -3.37 11.24
CA TYR A 157 7.62 -2.50 10.24
C TYR A 157 6.43 -1.69 10.78
N PHE A 158 6.49 -0.40 10.48
CA PHE A 158 5.52 0.63 10.87
C PHE A 158 5.38 0.89 12.37
N GLY A 159 6.37 0.49 13.18
CA GLY A 159 6.39 0.75 14.63
C GLY A 159 5.48 -0.18 15.43
N LEU A 160 4.98 -1.25 14.82
CA LEU A 160 4.19 -2.29 15.45
C LEU A 160 5.09 -3.49 15.72
N ARG A 161 5.38 -3.77 17.00
CA ARG A 161 6.04 -5.03 17.36
C ARG A 161 5.04 -6.17 17.17
N ARG A 162 5.08 -6.85 16.03
CA ARG A 162 4.41 -8.14 15.82
C ARG A 162 5.44 -9.16 15.32
N PRO A 163 5.39 -10.42 15.79
CA PRO A 163 6.21 -11.47 15.20
C PRO A 163 5.77 -11.68 13.74
N LEU A 164 6.72 -11.56 12.81
CA LEU A 164 6.57 -11.91 11.39
C LEU A 164 5.92 -13.29 11.25
N PRO A 165 4.86 -13.47 10.43
CA PRO A 165 4.48 -14.80 10.00
C PRO A 165 5.63 -15.35 9.15
N LEU A 166 6.23 -16.45 9.60
CA LEU A 166 7.21 -17.20 8.81
C LEU A 166 6.51 -17.68 7.54
N LEU A 167 6.70 -16.99 6.42
CA LEU A 167 6.37 -17.49 5.09
C LEU A 167 7.27 -18.71 4.84
N ARG A 168 6.81 -19.89 5.23
CA ARG A 168 7.43 -21.15 4.80
C ARG A 168 7.02 -21.39 3.35
N PRO A 169 7.95 -21.71 2.44
CA PRO A 169 7.59 -22.17 1.10
C PRO A 169 6.77 -23.47 1.20
N PRO A 170 5.86 -23.73 0.24
CA PRO A 170 5.16 -25.02 0.18
C PRO A 170 6.18 -26.16 0.06
N ARG A 171 5.91 -27.25 0.77
CA ARG A 171 6.66 -28.51 0.66
C ARG A 171 6.30 -29.24 -0.62
#